data_AF-A0A9D4FJX7-F1
#
_entry.id   AF-A0A9D4FJX7-F1
#
_cell.length_a   1.000
_cell.length_b   1.000
_cell.length_c   1.000
_cell.angle_alpha   90.00
_cell.angle_beta   90.00
_cell.angle_gamma   90.00
#
_symmetry.space_group_name_H-M   'P 1'
#
loop_
_entity.id
_entity.type
_entity.pdbx_description
1 polymer ?
#
loop_
_entity_poly.entity_id
_entity_poly.type
_entity_poly.pdbx_seq_one_letter_code
_entity_poly.pdbx_strand_id
1 'polypeptide(L)' 'MFGSKCKFQCDIKYFSRSCSMSGDCNLGCSTNTFGLKCDKPCPNNCHQIEGSSSCVQDDASCKFGCQDSYRGTTCEEG' A
#
# COMPACT_ATOMS: atom_id res chain seq x y z
N MET A 1 -7.62 -15.45 -3.41
CA MET A 1 -6.97 -16.14 -4.55
C MET A 1 -7.50 -15.50 -5.82
N PHE A 2 -6.67 -15.34 -6.84
CA PHE A 2 -7.06 -14.69 -8.10
C PHE A 2 -6.50 -15.40 -9.35
N GLY A 3 -6.91 -14.93 -10.52
CA GLY A 3 -6.62 -15.47 -11.85
C GLY A 3 -7.56 -16.61 -12.27
N SER A 4 -7.64 -16.90 -13.57
CA SER A 4 -8.43 -18.00 -14.12
C SER A 4 -8.09 -19.31 -13.42
N LYS A 5 -9.06 -19.89 -12.70
CA LYS A 5 -8.95 -21.09 -11.84
C LYS A 5 -8.30 -20.89 -10.46
N CYS A 6 -8.29 -19.67 -9.92
CA CYS A 6 -7.77 -19.38 -8.57
C CYS A 6 -6.33 -19.89 -8.35
N LYS A 7 -5.51 -19.89 -9.40
CA LYS A 7 -4.15 -20.46 -9.39
C LYS A 7 -3.15 -19.61 -8.62
N PHE A 8 -3.45 -18.33 -8.38
CA PHE A 8 -2.55 -17.43 -7.67
C PHE A 8 -3.07 -17.20 -6.26
N GLN A 9 -2.27 -17.63 -5.29
CA GLN A 9 -2.43 -17.27 -3.90
C GLN A 9 -2.23 -15.75 -3.83
N CYS A 10 -3.20 -14.99 -3.32
CA CYS A 10 -2.84 -13.65 -2.85
C CYS A 10 -1.77 -13.88 -1.79
N ASP A 11 -0.62 -13.21 -1.91
CA ASP A 11 0.46 -13.39 -0.95
C ASP A 11 -0.11 -13.17 0.45
N ILE A 12 -0.29 -14.26 1.21
CA ILE A 12 -1.20 -14.29 2.37
C ILE A 12 -0.58 -13.58 3.58
N LYS A 13 0.55 -12.90 3.40
CA LYS A 13 1.16 -12.08 4.45
C LYS A 13 0.30 -10.87 4.83
N TYR A 14 -0.61 -10.45 3.97
CA TYR A 14 -1.46 -9.26 4.18
C TYR A 14 -2.93 -9.67 4.11
N PHE A 15 -3.40 -10.26 5.20
CA PHE A 15 -4.75 -10.75 5.34
C PHE A 15 -5.75 -9.58 5.39
N SER A 16 -6.24 -9.19 4.22
CA SER A 16 -7.61 -8.72 4.08
C SER A 16 -8.20 -9.39 2.84
N ARG A 17 -9.22 -10.22 3.06
CA ARG A 17 -9.71 -11.33 2.22
C ARG A 17 -10.37 -10.90 0.87
N SER A 18 -9.97 -9.81 0.26
CA SER A 18 -10.69 -9.22 -0.89
C SER A 18 -9.77 -8.77 -2.03
N CYS A 19 -8.92 -9.67 -2.53
CA CYS A 19 -8.34 -9.47 -3.85
C CYS A 19 -9.39 -9.77 -4.94
N SER A 20 -9.45 -8.97 -6.00
CA SER A 20 -10.27 -9.24 -7.19
C SER A 20 -9.79 -10.52 -7.89
N MET A 21 -10.60 -11.07 -8.80
CA MET A 21 -10.16 -12.16 -9.70
C MET A 21 -8.97 -11.77 -10.60
N SER A 22 -8.62 -10.48 -10.69
CA SER A 22 -7.45 -9.99 -11.44
C SER A 22 -6.21 -9.81 -10.56
N GLY A 23 -6.35 -9.90 -9.23
CA GLY A 23 -5.26 -9.75 -8.27
C GLY A 23 -5.12 -8.36 -7.66
N ASP A 24 -6.14 -7.51 -7.83
CA ASP A 24 -6.15 -6.17 -7.26
C ASP A 24 -6.65 -6.22 -5.83
N CYS A 25 -5.94 -5.56 -4.91
CA CYS A 25 -6.36 -5.34 -3.54
C CYS A 25 -7.39 -4.20 -3.51
N ASN A 26 -8.67 -4.52 -3.40
CA ASN A 26 -9.74 -3.50 -3.41
C ASN A 26 -9.98 -2.84 -2.03
N LEU A 27 -9.36 -3.36 -0.97
CA LEU A 27 -9.54 -2.90 0.41
C LEU A 27 -8.36 -2.08 0.94
N GLY A 28 -7.42 -1.66 0.08
CA GLY A 28 -6.19 -1.02 0.54
C GLY A 28 -5.06 -2.01 0.84
N CYS A 29 -3.87 -1.45 0.98
CA CYS A 29 -2.67 -2.17 1.42
C CYS A 29 -2.55 -2.08 2.95
N SER A 30 -2.32 -3.22 3.62
CA SER A 30 -2.15 -3.27 5.08
C SER A 30 -0.73 -2.93 5.53
N THR A 31 0.25 -3.07 4.65
CA THR A 31 1.64 -2.69 4.88
C THR A 31 1.97 -1.35 4.26
N ASN A 32 3.19 -0.88 4.56
CA ASN A 32 3.81 0.29 3.97
C ASN A 32 4.10 0.14 2.47
N THR A 33 3.09 -0.26 1.70
CA THR A 33 3.10 -0.44 0.26
C THR A 33 1.85 0.19 -0.36
N PHE A 34 1.92 0.45 -1.65
CA PHE A 34 0.88 1.01 -2.49
C PHE A 34 0.84 0.29 -3.84
N GLY A 35 -0.10 0.72 -4.68
CA GLY A 35 -0.40 0.13 -5.97
C GLY A 35 -1.56 -0.86 -5.89
N LEU A 36 -2.14 -1.16 -7.05
CA LEU A 36 -3.26 -2.10 -7.16
C LEU A 36 -2.95 -3.47 -6.55
N LYS A 37 -1.67 -3.87 -6.53
CA LYS A 37 -1.23 -5.15 -5.97
C LYS A 37 -0.45 -5.01 -4.65
N CYS A 38 -0.34 -3.80 -4.10
CA CYS A 38 0.42 -3.54 -2.87
C CYS A 38 1.89 -4.01 -2.95
N ASP A 39 2.47 -3.96 -4.15
CA ASP A 39 3.82 -4.42 -4.47
C ASP A 39 4.87 -3.30 -4.46
N LYS A 40 4.43 -2.04 -4.47
CA LYS A 40 5.33 -0.89 -4.46
C LYS A 40 5.48 -0.35 -3.04
N PRO A 41 6.69 -0.11 -2.53
CA PRO A 41 6.87 0.43 -1.18
C PRO A 41 6.42 1.89 -1.10
N CYS A 42 5.74 2.27 -0.01
CA CYS A 42 5.44 3.67 0.30
C CYS A 42 6.75 4.46 0.47
N PRO A 43 6.72 5.78 0.25
CA PRO A 43 7.85 6.65 0.56
C PRO A 43 8.27 6.49 2.03
N ASN A 44 9.58 6.44 2.28
CA ASN A 44 10.12 6.17 3.62
C ASN A 44 9.91 7.32 4.61
N ASN A 45 9.76 8.54 4.09
CA ASN A 45 9.62 9.76 4.88
C ASN A 45 8.15 10.09 5.21
N CYS A 46 7.21 9.24 4.79
CA CYS A 46 5.82 9.34 5.24
C CYS A 46 5.74 9.03 6.74
N HIS A 47 4.85 9.73 7.45
CA HIS A 47 4.58 9.41 8.84
C HIS A 47 3.90 8.02 8.94
N GLN A 48 4.52 7.09 9.65
CA GLN A 48 4.03 5.71 9.80
C GLN A 48 3.19 5.56 11.06
N ILE A 49 2.04 4.90 10.93
CA ILE A 49 1.17 4.54 12.06
C ILE A 49 1.09 3.02 12.12
N GLU A 50 1.39 2.45 13.29
CA GLU A 50 1.32 1.01 13.53
C GLU A 50 -0.06 0.46 13.16
N GLY A 51 -0.07 -0.60 12.33
CA GLY A 51 -1.31 -1.21 11.84
C GLY A 51 -1.99 -0.45 10.69
N SER A 52 -1.35 0.53 10.07
CA SER A 52 -1.86 1.23 8.89
C SER A 52 -0.76 1.52 7.85
N SER A 53 -1.11 1.47 6.56
CA SER A 53 -0.21 1.96 5.50
C SER A 53 -0.02 3.47 5.61
N SER A 54 1.22 3.94 5.57
CA SER A 54 1.54 5.38 5.66
C SER A 54 1.15 6.17 4.42
N CYS A 55 0.86 5.49 3.30
CA CYS A 55 0.56 6.14 2.03
C CYS A 55 -0.73 5.63 1.37
N VAL A 56 -1.23 6.41 0.42
CA VAL A 56 -2.43 6.15 -0.38
C VAL A 56 -2.11 5.09 -1.43
N GLN A 57 -3.00 4.11 -1.58
CA GLN A 57 -2.80 2.99 -2.49
C GLN A 57 -2.68 3.42 -3.96
N ASP A 58 -3.47 4.39 -4.41
CA ASP A 58 -3.49 4.83 -5.82
C ASP A 58 -2.24 5.59 -6.25
N ASP A 59 -1.75 6.49 -5.39
CA ASP A 59 -0.80 7.54 -5.80
C ASP A 59 0.47 7.60 -4.93
N ALA A 60 0.60 6.76 -3.90
CA ALA A 60 1.71 6.80 -2.94
C ALA A 60 1.82 8.06 -2.07
N SER A 61 0.85 8.99 -2.18
CA SER A 61 0.77 10.17 -1.32
C SER A 61 0.68 9.79 0.17
N CYS A 62 1.43 10.45 1.04
CA CYS A 62 1.47 10.15 2.47
C CYS A 62 0.16 10.56 3.17
N LYS A 63 -0.52 9.60 3.81
CA LYS A 63 -1.83 9.79 4.46
C LYS A 63 -1.75 10.66 5.72
N PHE A 64 -0.66 10.53 6.45
CA PHE A 64 -0.46 11.16 7.75
C PHE A 64 0.54 12.32 7.68
N GLY A 65 0.82 12.79 6.47
CA GLY A 65 1.86 13.79 6.23
C GLY A 65 3.27 13.21 6.30
N CYS A 66 4.24 14.12 6.38
CA CYS A 66 5.67 13.83 6.36
C CYS A 66 6.26 13.79 7.75
N GLN A 67 7.37 13.06 7.90
CA GLN A 67 8.29 13.22 9.01
C GLN A 67 8.85 14.65 9.05
N ASP A 68 9.30 15.09 10.23
CA ASP A 68 9.89 16.42 10.42
C ASP A 68 11.01 16.68 9.40
N SER A 69 11.01 17.88 8.83
CA SER A 69 11.93 18.35 7.78
C SER A 69 11.64 17.86 6.36
N TYR A 70 10.69 16.95 6.15
CA TYR A 70 10.29 16.53 4.81
C TYR A 70 9.00 17.23 4.32
N ARG A 71 8.90 17.39 3.00
CA ARG A 71 7.83 18.11 2.29
C ARG A 71 7.46 17.41 0.98
N GLY A 72 6.34 17.83 0.42
CA GLY A 72 5.74 17.22 -0.77
C GLY A 72 4.69 16.17 -0.43
N THR A 73 3.94 15.70 -1.44
CA THR A 73 2.88 14.70 -1.26
C THR A 73 3.44 13.32 -0.90
N THR A 74 4.67 13.04 -1.32
CA THR A 74 5.41 11.79 -1.10
C THR A 74 6.60 11.97 -0.15
N CYS A 75 6.76 13.16 0.46
CA CYS A 75 7.84 13.47 1.39
C CYS A 75 9.26 13.27 0.80
N GLU A 76 9.41 13.58 -0.49
CA GLU A 76 10.67 13.45 -1.24
C GLU A 76 11.57 14.69 -1.13
N GLU A 77 11.04 15.83 -0.71
CA GLU A 77 11.78 17.09 -0.51
C GLU A 77 12.19 17.22 0.97
N GLY A 78 13.47 17.51 1.27
CA GLY A 78 13.98 17.67 2.63
C GLY A 78 15.29 18.44 2.71
#